data_AF-A0A7S3C529-F1
#
_entry.id   AF-A0A7S3C529-F1
#
_cell.length_a   1.000
_cell.length_b   1.000
_cell.length_c   1.000
_cell.angle_alpha   90.00
_cell.angle_beta   90.00
_cell.angle_gamma   90.00
#
_symmetry.space_group_name_H-M   'P 1'
#
loop_
_entity.id
_entity.type
_entity.pdbx_description
1 polymer ?
#
loop_
_entity_poly.entity_id
_entity_poly.type
_entity_poly.pdbx_seq_one_letter_code
_entity_poly.pdbx_strand_id
1 'polypeptide(L)'
;AIRLAEAGGDGGGGIGAAGAANEALADFYHNRGFARRKSGDLRGAVDDYSAAINAAARAGRGGHARAHYNRAFARGSLGDAQGAEEDYTAAIRLDGGNAAARHARG
;
A
#
# COMPACT_ATOMS: atom_id res chain seq x y z
N ALA A 1 47.18 -8.34 -16.23
CA ALA A 1 45.76 -8.63 -16.51
C ALA A 1 45.12 -9.17 -15.24
N ILE A 2 44.45 -8.31 -14.47
CA ILE A 2 43.68 -8.70 -13.29
C ILE A 2 42.23 -8.49 -13.65
N ARG A 3 41.51 -9.59 -13.90
CA ARG A 3 40.04 -9.56 -14.02
C ARG A 3 39.49 -9.40 -12.61
N LEU A 4 38.92 -8.22 -12.34
CA LEU A 4 38.05 -8.02 -11.19
C LEU A 4 36.77 -8.81 -11.47
N ALA A 5 36.58 -9.90 -10.75
CA ALA A 5 35.36 -10.68 -10.80
C ALA A 5 34.20 -9.83 -10.28
N GLU A 6 33.16 -9.73 -11.11
CA GLU A 6 31.90 -9.08 -10.81
C GLU A 6 31.32 -9.69 -9.53
N ALA A 7 31.13 -8.85 -8.52
CA ALA A 7 30.43 -9.22 -7.31
C ALA A 7 29.04 -9.73 -7.70
N GLY A 8 28.77 -10.99 -7.38
CA GLY A 8 27.44 -11.57 -7.43
C GLY A 8 26.52 -10.73 -6.57
N GLY A 9 25.66 -9.93 -7.22
CA GLY A 9 24.59 -9.21 -6.58
C GLY A 9 23.64 -10.20 -5.94
N ASP A 10 23.63 -10.18 -4.61
CA ASP A 10 22.74 -10.97 -3.76
C ASP A 10 21.28 -10.74 -4.20
N GLY A 11 20.64 -11.82 -4.68
CA GLY A 11 19.26 -11.88 -5.11
C GLY A 11 18.24 -11.79 -3.97
N GLY A 12 18.53 -11.02 -2.92
CA GLY A 12 17.62 -10.70 -1.84
C GLY A 12 17.04 -9.31 -2.07
N GLY A 13 15.76 -9.25 -2.48
CA GLY A 13 14.97 -8.01 -2.61
C GLY A 13 14.72 -7.29 -1.28
N GLY A 14 15.80 -6.90 -0.59
CA GLY A 14 15.78 -6.15 0.64
C GLY A 14 15.31 -4.73 0.36
N ILE A 15 14.12 -4.39 0.86
CA ILE A 15 13.72 -3.01 1.06
C ILE A 15 14.81 -2.31 1.89
N GLY A 16 15.67 -1.54 1.24
CA GLY A 16 16.72 -0.78 1.93
C GLY A 16 16.12 0.14 3.00
N ALA A 17 16.95 0.81 3.80
CA ALA A 17 16.49 1.66 4.91
C ALA A 17 15.38 2.67 4.52
N ALA A 18 15.43 3.20 3.28
CA ALA A 18 14.40 4.07 2.72
C ALA A 18 13.06 3.35 2.48
N GLY A 19 13.08 2.08 2.06
CA GLY A 19 11.88 1.25 1.89
C GLY A 19 11.21 0.94 3.23
N ALA A 20 11.99 0.59 4.25
CA ALA A 20 11.49 0.37 5.61
C ALA A 20 10.88 1.65 6.23
N ALA A 21 11.50 2.81 5.99
CA ALA A 21 10.94 4.10 6.42
C ALA A 21 9.60 4.41 5.72
N ASN A 22 9.52 4.15 4.41
CA ASN A 22 8.28 4.34 3.64
C ASN A 22 7.17 3.36 4.08
N GLU A 23 7.54 2.16 4.52
CA GLU A 23 6.59 1.19 5.08
C GLU A 23 6.00 1.69 6.41
N ALA A 24 6.85 2.10 7.35
CA ALA A 24 6.38 2.68 8.61
C ALA A 24 5.52 3.94 8.37
N LEU A 25 5.86 4.73 7.35
CA LEU A 25 5.09 5.89 6.95
C LEU A 25 3.70 5.50 6.39
N ALA A 26 3.61 4.41 5.64
CA ALA A 26 2.33 3.90 5.14
C ALA A 26 1.41 3.47 6.29
N ASP A 27 1.93 2.70 7.25
CA ASP A 27 1.17 2.26 8.43
C ASP A 27 0.75 3.45 9.31
N PHE A 28 1.64 4.45 9.49
CA PHE A 28 1.32 5.67 10.22
C PHE A 28 0.10 6.38 9.63
N TYR A 29 0.13 6.66 8.32
CA TYR A 29 -0.97 7.33 7.65
C TYR A 29 -2.25 6.49 7.66
N HIS A 30 -2.15 5.17 7.47
CA HIS A 30 -3.30 4.28 7.58
C HIS A 30 -3.97 4.37 8.95
N ASN A 31 -3.18 4.30 10.03
CA ASN A 31 -3.70 4.32 11.40
C ASN A 31 -4.31 5.68 11.76
N ARG A 32 -3.70 6.78 11.31
CA ARG A 32 -4.26 8.13 11.50
C ARG A 32 -5.56 8.33 10.73
N GLY A 33 -5.62 7.86 9.48
CA GLY A 33 -6.84 7.87 8.67
C GLY A 33 -7.96 7.04 9.30
N PHE A 34 -7.62 5.90 9.92
CA PHE A 34 -8.57 5.09 10.67
C PHE A 34 -9.16 5.83 11.88
N ALA A 35 -8.32 6.50 12.66
CA ALA A 35 -8.77 7.31 13.78
C ALA A 35 -9.70 8.44 13.30
N ARG A 36 -9.31 9.19 12.25
CA ARG A 36 -10.14 10.26 11.66
C ARG A 36 -11.50 9.75 11.19
N ARG A 37 -11.53 8.61 10.49
CA ARG A 37 -12.78 7.96 10.06
C ARG A 37 -13.68 7.63 11.24
N LYS A 38 -13.12 7.09 12.33
CA LYS A 38 -13.87 6.78 13.55
C LYS A 38 -14.40 8.03 14.25
N SER A 39 -13.70 9.14 14.14
CA SER A 39 -14.13 10.45 14.63
C SER A 39 -15.10 11.18 13.70
N GLY A 40 -15.44 10.62 12.52
CA GLY A 40 -16.34 11.23 11.55
C GLY A 40 -15.67 12.22 10.58
N ASP A 41 -14.37 12.47 10.70
CA ASP A 41 -13.60 13.23 9.72
C ASP A 41 -13.27 12.35 8.51
N LEU A 42 -14.28 12.15 7.66
CA LEU A 42 -14.17 11.29 6.49
C LEU A 42 -13.24 11.89 5.42
N ARG A 43 -13.21 13.22 5.26
CA ARG A 43 -12.31 13.88 4.29
C ARG A 43 -10.86 13.72 4.71
N GLY A 44 -10.53 14.04 5.96
CA GLY A 44 -9.18 13.85 6.48
C GLY A 44 -8.76 12.38 6.52
N ALA A 45 -9.71 11.45 6.64
CA ALA A 45 -9.44 10.02 6.48
C ALA A 45 -9.06 9.65 5.05
N VAL A 46 -9.76 10.16 4.04
CA VAL A 46 -9.44 9.94 2.62
C VAL A 46 -8.04 10.44 2.27
N ASP A 47 -7.66 11.62 2.78
CA ASP A 47 -6.33 12.18 2.57
C ASP A 47 -5.23 11.29 3.17
N ASP A 48 -5.43 10.83 4.41
CA ASP A 48 -4.49 9.97 5.09
C ASP A 48 -4.37 8.59 4.41
N TYR A 49 -5.47 7.96 4.00
CA TYR A 49 -5.37 6.71 3.26
C TYR A 49 -4.67 6.89 1.90
N SER A 50 -4.85 8.03 1.24
CA SER A 50 -4.13 8.35 0.01
C SER A 50 -2.63 8.48 0.25
N ALA A 51 -2.22 9.11 1.35
CA ALA A 51 -0.84 9.18 1.77
C ALA A 51 -0.26 7.78 2.09
N ALA A 52 -1.04 6.91 2.74
CA ALA A 52 -0.64 5.53 3.03
C ALA A 52 -0.38 4.73 1.74
N ILE A 53 -1.27 4.82 0.76
CA ILE A 53 -1.14 4.16 -0.55
C ILE A 53 0.13 4.63 -1.26
N ASN A 54 0.36 5.95 -1.29
CA ASN A 54 1.55 6.53 -1.92
C ASN A 54 2.85 6.09 -1.24
N ALA A 55 2.88 6.03 0.09
CA ALA A 55 4.04 5.57 0.84
C ALA A 55 4.32 4.07 0.58
N ALA A 56 3.28 3.23 0.56
CA ALA A 56 3.43 1.81 0.26
C ALA A 56 3.93 1.53 -1.17
N ALA A 57 3.48 2.32 -2.15
CA ALA A 57 3.97 2.24 -3.52
C ALA A 57 5.49 2.54 -3.59
N ARG A 58 5.96 3.56 -2.85
CA ARG A 58 7.38 3.89 -2.74
C ARG A 58 8.21 2.85 -1.99
N ALA A 59 7.58 2.03 -1.16
CA ALA A 59 8.23 0.92 -0.47
C ALA A 59 8.36 -0.34 -1.36
N GLY A 60 7.86 -0.34 -2.60
CA GLY A 60 7.97 -1.47 -3.53
C GLY A 60 7.02 -2.64 -3.21
N ARG A 61 6.03 -2.45 -2.32
CA ARG A 61 5.11 -3.51 -1.86
C ARG A 61 3.94 -3.80 -2.81
N GLY A 62 3.90 -3.18 -3.99
CA GLY A 62 2.80 -3.34 -4.93
C GLY A 62 1.48 -2.67 -4.53
N GLY A 63 1.33 -2.22 -3.27
CA GLY A 63 0.18 -1.44 -2.80
C GLY A 63 -0.11 -1.62 -1.30
N HIS A 64 -1.23 -1.05 -0.82
CA HIS A 64 -1.70 -1.18 0.58
C HIS A 64 -3.20 -1.49 0.63
N ALA A 65 -3.57 -2.77 0.54
CA ALA A 65 -4.96 -3.22 0.39
C ALA A 65 -5.91 -2.62 1.45
N ARG A 66 -5.52 -2.65 2.74
CA ARG A 66 -6.31 -2.06 3.85
C ARG A 66 -6.57 -0.57 3.69
N ALA A 67 -5.65 0.18 3.09
CA ALA A 67 -5.80 1.62 2.90
C ALA A 67 -6.76 1.92 1.76
N HIS A 68 -6.71 1.14 0.66
CA HIS A 68 -7.72 1.20 -0.39
C HIS A 68 -9.11 0.88 0.14
N TYR A 69 -9.28 -0.24 0.86
CA TYR A 69 -10.57 -0.61 1.45
C TYR A 69 -11.15 0.50 2.34
N ASN A 70 -10.33 1.06 3.24
CA ASN A 70 -10.81 2.09 4.15
C ASN A 70 -11.05 3.45 3.46
N ARG A 71 -10.29 3.78 2.41
CA ARG A 71 -10.55 4.96 1.56
C ARG A 71 -11.84 4.81 0.79
N ALA A 72 -12.12 3.61 0.27
CA ALA A 72 -13.38 3.30 -0.41
C ALA A 72 -14.59 3.53 0.50
N PHE A 73 -14.53 3.00 1.73
CA PHE A 73 -15.58 3.21 2.72
C PHE A 73 -15.81 4.71 2.98
N ALA A 74 -14.73 5.48 3.18
CA ALA A 74 -14.82 6.91 3.47
C ALA A 74 -15.36 7.71 2.27
N ARG A 75 -14.92 7.41 1.04
CA ARG A 75 -15.42 8.00 -0.21
C ARG A 75 -16.91 7.71 -0.42
N GLY A 76 -17.34 6.46 -0.24
CA GLY A 76 -18.76 6.08 -0.33
C GLY A 76 -19.61 6.81 0.71
N SER A 77 -19.11 6.97 1.93
CA SER A 77 -19.77 7.74 2.98
C SER A 77 -19.85 9.25 2.67
N LEU A 78 -18.96 9.76 1.82
CA LEU A 78 -18.97 11.13 1.31
C LEU A 78 -19.77 11.30 0.01
N GLY A 79 -20.37 10.23 -0.51
CA GLY A 79 -21.14 10.23 -1.76
C GLY A 79 -20.32 9.99 -3.04
N ASP A 80 -19.00 9.76 -2.92
CA ASP A 80 -18.14 9.38 -4.05
C ASP A 80 -18.18 7.85 -4.25
N ALA A 81 -19.29 7.38 -4.83
CA ALA A 81 -19.53 5.96 -5.08
C ALA A 81 -18.55 5.38 -6.11
N GLN A 82 -18.22 6.15 -7.15
CA GLN A 82 -17.31 5.69 -8.21
C GLN A 82 -15.88 5.54 -7.65
N GLY A 83 -15.37 6.55 -6.95
CA GLY A 83 -14.05 6.46 -6.34
C GLY A 83 -13.96 5.38 -5.26
N ALA A 84 -15.08 5.04 -4.62
CA ALA A 84 -15.16 3.90 -3.71
C ALA A 84 -15.05 2.55 -4.43
N GLU A 85 -15.76 2.37 -5.54
CA GLU A 85 -15.72 1.15 -6.35
C GLU A 85 -14.30 0.87 -6.89
N GLU A 86 -13.64 1.91 -7.39
CA GLU A 86 -12.25 1.84 -7.87
C GLU A 86 -11.30 1.36 -6.76
N ASP A 87 -11.44 1.93 -5.56
CA ASP A 87 -10.62 1.56 -4.41
C ASP A 87 -10.93 0.15 -3.88
N TYR A 88 -12.20 -0.26 -3.82
CA TYR A 88 -12.53 -1.64 -3.45
C TYR A 88 -11.94 -2.64 -4.45
N THR A 89 -12.01 -2.34 -5.75
CA THR A 89 -11.42 -3.16 -6.80
C THR A 89 -9.89 -3.26 -6.64
N ALA A 90 -9.23 -2.14 -6.34
CA ALA A 90 -7.80 -2.12 -6.05
C ALA A 90 -7.44 -2.97 -4.81
N ALA A 91 -8.22 -2.85 -3.72
CA ALA A 91 -8.03 -3.66 -2.52
C ALA A 91 -8.15 -5.17 -2.82
N ILE A 92 -9.19 -5.57 -3.55
CA ILE A 92 -9.42 -6.97 -3.96
C ILE A 92 -8.27 -7.47 -4.83
N ARG A 93 -7.77 -6.67 -5.77
CA ARG A 93 -6.62 -7.04 -6.61
C ARG A 93 -5.35 -7.25 -5.79
N LEU A 94 -5.12 -6.42 -4.77
CA LEU A 94 -3.95 -6.52 -3.91
C LEU A 94 -4.02 -7.73 -2.96
N ASP A 95 -5.19 -7.99 -2.38
CA ASP A 95 -5.40 -9.16 -1.51
C ASP A 95 -5.46 -10.47 -2.33
N GLY A 96 -6.15 -10.47 -3.47
CA GLY A 96 -6.24 -11.59 -4.40
C GLY A 96 -4.93 -11.87 -5.16
N GLY A 97 -4.06 -10.86 -5.29
CA GLY A 97 -2.70 -11.00 -5.79
C GLY A 97 -1.82 -11.90 -4.91
N ASN A 98 -2.18 -12.12 -3.64
CA ASN A 98 -1.48 -13.07 -2.75
C ASN A 98 -1.94 -14.53 -2.96
N ALA A 99 -3.16 -14.76 -3.45
CA ALA A 99 -3.64 -16.10 -3.82
C ALA A 99 -3.14 -16.53 -5.21
N ALA A 100 -3.21 -15.63 -6.20
CA ALA A 100 -2.70 -15.92 -7.55
C ALA A 100 -1.16 -16.01 -7.61
N ALA A 101 -0.42 -15.23 -6.81
CA ALA A 101 1.05 -15.30 -6.75
C ALA A 101 1.60 -16.52 -6.01
N ARG A 102 0.78 -17.29 -5.28
CA ARG A 102 1.20 -18.56 -4.66
C ARG A 102 1.15 -19.76 -5.62
N HIS A 103 0.36 -19.68 -6.69
CA HIS A 103 0.21 -20.80 -7.63
C HIS A 103 1.27 -20.82 -8.75
N ALA A 104 2.14 -19.80 -8.82
CA ALA A 104 3.26 -19.70 -9.76
C ALA A 104 4.64 -19.78 -9.09
N ARG A 105 4.69 -20.17 -7.81
CA ARG A 105 5.92 -20.54 -7.07
C ARG A 105 5.78 -21.86 -6.31
N GLY A 106 5.00 -22.79 -6.88
CA GLY A 106 4.96 -24.21 -6.50
C GLY A 106 5.31 -25.04 -7.71
#